data_AF-A0A4R2PQU0-F1
#
_entry.id   AF-A0A4R2PQU0-F1
#
_cell.length_a   1.000
_cell.length_b   1.000
_cell.length_c   1.000
_cell.angle_alpha   90.00
_cell.angle_beta   90.00
_cell.angle_gamma   90.00
#
_symmetry.space_group_name_H-M   'P 1'
#
loop_
_entity.id
_entity.type
_entity.pdbx_description
1 polymer ?
#
loop_
_entity_poly.entity_id
_entity_poly.type
_entity_poly.pdbx_seq_one_letter_code
_entity_poly.pdbx_strand_id
1 'polypeptide(L)'
;MLPSERAQTSTERHDVANRVYSPEDWETDVTPRDIFDLPIPDQVEFITLWFRALFEDPQNEMPYADKEDPGDSAYRYPWGGPFDARDEIGDHFGGLASEEAIEAAIEEVERDGIIEWAPGPNHPERRALEAEAMEDDAWDTPPPTLQEIQQRLDAGVVPSFGDPFERQQRDALRRELAELRTLLTHPTPQHGGMGHNRPPESLTLDVEVKVEVIQAIDRMDSELAREEPDLGVIARAVGTLKKIVVAGAALTAGGFMAAAGTDLYAKVADGTVWARINSVADSTLEWLNTVTLPF
;
A
#
# COMPACT_ATOMS: atom_id res chain seq x y z
N MET A 1 -2.45 -50.26 36.47
CA MET A 1 -1.27 -49.38 36.62
C MET A 1 -1.57 -48.13 35.81
N LEU A 2 -1.94 -47.05 36.48
CA LEU A 2 -2.14 -45.73 35.88
C LEU A 2 -0.79 -44.98 35.92
N PRO A 3 -0.48 -44.18 34.89
CA PRO A 3 0.21 -42.91 35.08
C PRO A 3 -0.64 -41.77 34.48
N SER A 4 -1.22 -40.94 35.33
CA SER A 4 -0.74 -39.57 35.60
C SER A 4 -1.03 -38.58 34.47
N GLU A 5 -2.30 -38.21 34.33
CA GLU A 5 -2.66 -36.84 33.94
C GLU A 5 -2.35 -35.91 35.12
N ARG A 6 -1.33 -35.07 34.96
CA ARG A 6 -1.27 -33.69 35.47
C ARG A 6 0.07 -33.06 35.08
N ALA A 7 -0.04 -32.02 34.26
CA ALA A 7 0.73 -30.77 34.27
C ALA A 7 0.97 -30.28 32.83
N GLN A 8 -0.09 -29.87 32.13
CA GLN A 8 0.06 -28.85 31.10
C GLN A 8 0.34 -27.54 31.83
N THR A 9 1.59 -27.11 31.74
CA THR A 9 2.17 -25.99 32.48
C THR A 9 1.56 -24.66 32.06
N SER A 10 1.29 -23.80 33.05
CA SER A 10 0.74 -22.43 32.91
C SER A 10 1.43 -21.56 31.86
N THR A 11 2.68 -21.88 31.53
CA THR A 11 3.52 -21.19 30.55
C THR A 11 3.08 -21.43 29.10
N GLU A 12 2.58 -22.63 28.74
CA GLU A 12 2.09 -22.91 27.38
C GLU A 12 0.75 -22.22 27.08
N ARG A 13 -0.08 -21.96 28.11
CA ARG A 13 -1.32 -21.19 27.91
C ARG A 13 -1.05 -19.68 27.73
N HIS A 14 -0.04 -19.16 28.42
CA HIS A 14 0.40 -17.77 28.25
C HIS A 14 1.04 -17.53 26.87
N ASP A 15 1.76 -18.51 26.32
CA ASP A 15 2.36 -18.39 24.98
C ASP A 15 1.34 -18.46 23.84
N VAL A 16 0.20 -19.13 24.04
CA VAL A 16 -0.91 -19.11 23.08
C VAL A 16 -1.70 -17.80 23.20
N ALA A 17 -1.97 -17.31 24.40
CA ALA A 17 -2.63 -16.01 24.59
C ALA A 17 -1.82 -14.85 23.98
N ASN A 18 -0.50 -14.86 24.10
CA ASN A 18 0.37 -13.84 23.52
C ASN A 18 0.52 -13.90 21.98
N ARG A 19 0.10 -15.00 21.34
CA ARG A 19 0.24 -15.18 19.87
C ARG A 19 -1.06 -14.93 19.10
N VAL A 20 -2.17 -14.69 19.80
CA VAL A 20 -3.48 -14.46 19.17
C VAL A 20 -3.74 -12.97 18.95
N TYR A 21 -2.91 -12.07 19.50
CA TYR A 21 -3.26 -10.66 19.63
C TYR A 21 -2.10 -9.72 19.26
N SER A 22 -1.68 -9.75 17.99
CA SER A 22 -1.04 -8.60 17.35
C SER A 22 -2.10 -7.70 16.72
N PRO A 23 -1.96 -6.36 16.75
CA PRO A 23 -2.79 -5.44 15.95
C PRO A 23 -2.76 -5.75 14.43
N GLU A 24 -1.80 -6.56 13.99
CA GLU A 24 -1.63 -7.06 12.62
C GLU A 24 -2.48 -8.32 12.30
N ASP A 25 -3.10 -8.95 13.31
CA ASP A 25 -3.80 -10.24 13.19
C ASP A 25 -5.29 -10.13 12.79
N TRP A 26 -5.77 -8.95 12.34
CA TRP A 26 -7.16 -8.78 11.89
C TRP A 26 -7.49 -9.58 10.61
N GLU A 27 -6.48 -10.13 9.92
CA GLU A 27 -6.63 -11.11 8.82
C GLU A 27 -6.60 -12.58 9.27
N THR A 28 -6.35 -12.88 10.55
CA THR A 28 -6.32 -14.25 11.08
C THR A 28 -7.49 -14.53 12.02
N ASP A 29 -8.63 -14.91 11.45
CA ASP A 29 -9.61 -15.89 11.97
C ASP A 29 -9.98 -15.89 13.49
N VAL A 30 -9.87 -14.79 14.25
CA VAL A 30 -10.57 -14.67 15.54
C VAL A 30 -12.01 -14.31 15.25
N THR A 31 -12.91 -15.29 15.30
CA THR A 31 -14.32 -15.04 15.05
C THR A 31 -14.97 -14.36 16.26
N PRO A 32 -16.06 -13.59 16.09
CA PRO A 32 -16.79 -12.99 17.21
C PRO A 32 -17.26 -14.00 18.28
N ARG A 33 -17.32 -15.28 17.91
CA ARG A 33 -17.63 -16.39 18.82
C ARG A 33 -16.44 -16.77 19.72
N ASP A 34 -15.22 -16.65 19.21
CA ASP A 34 -14.01 -16.97 19.96
C ASP A 34 -13.79 -15.98 21.10
N ILE A 35 -14.14 -14.71 20.91
CA ILE A 35 -14.09 -13.67 21.96
C ILE A 35 -15.12 -13.97 23.08
N PHE A 36 -16.34 -14.34 22.71
CA PHE A 36 -17.38 -14.66 23.70
C PHE A 36 -17.05 -15.86 24.58
N ASP A 37 -16.37 -16.87 24.01
CA ASP A 37 -16.04 -18.12 24.69
C ASP A 37 -14.79 -17.98 25.62
N LEU A 38 -14.09 -16.84 25.58
CA LEU A 38 -12.99 -16.55 26.51
C LEU A 38 -13.47 -16.35 27.95
N PRO A 39 -12.66 -16.70 28.95
CA PRO A 39 -12.86 -16.25 30.34
C PRO A 39 -12.98 -14.71 30.41
N ILE A 40 -13.83 -14.21 31.33
CA ILE A 40 -14.04 -12.76 31.53
C ILE A 40 -12.73 -11.97 31.65
N PRO A 41 -11.72 -12.39 32.44
CA PRO A 41 -10.46 -11.64 32.52
C PRO A 41 -9.74 -11.49 31.18
N ASP A 42 -9.81 -12.53 30.34
CA ASP A 42 -9.17 -12.54 29.03
C ASP A 42 -9.95 -11.66 28.04
N GLN A 43 -11.29 -11.61 28.16
CA GLN A 43 -12.12 -10.64 27.42
C GLN A 43 -11.78 -9.19 27.80
N VAL A 44 -11.62 -8.91 29.10
CA VAL A 44 -11.25 -7.57 29.60
C VAL A 44 -9.90 -7.16 29.02
N GLU A 45 -8.89 -8.02 29.14
CA GLU A 45 -7.55 -7.76 28.60
C GLU A 45 -7.59 -7.50 27.09
N PHE A 46 -8.34 -8.31 26.34
CA PHE A 46 -8.50 -8.15 24.90
C PHE A 46 -9.13 -6.81 24.53
N ILE A 47 -10.27 -6.46 25.14
CA ILE A 47 -10.99 -5.21 24.87
C ILE A 47 -10.10 -4.01 25.21
N THR A 48 -9.40 -4.04 26.35
CA THR A 48 -8.48 -2.97 26.75
C THR A 48 -7.32 -2.81 25.77
N LEU A 49 -6.72 -3.91 25.31
CA LEU A 49 -5.63 -3.88 24.33
C LEU A 49 -6.10 -3.34 22.98
N TRP A 50 -7.28 -3.78 22.52
CA TRP A 50 -7.91 -3.24 21.31
C TRP A 50 -8.11 -1.73 21.42
N PHE A 51 -8.68 -1.26 22.52
CA PHE A 51 -8.95 0.17 22.71
C PHE A 51 -7.66 0.98 22.71
N ARG A 52 -6.64 0.56 23.48
CA ARG A 52 -5.33 1.24 23.55
C ARG A 52 -4.53 1.17 22.24
N ALA A 53 -4.84 0.23 21.35
CA ALA A 53 -4.22 0.15 20.03
C ALA A 53 -4.81 1.16 19.04
N LEU A 54 -6.07 1.56 19.24
CA LEU A 54 -6.81 2.47 18.35
C LEU A 54 -6.96 3.88 18.89
N PHE A 55 -6.96 4.06 20.21
CA PHE A 55 -7.19 5.33 20.89
C PHE A 55 -6.04 5.68 21.81
N GLU A 56 -5.80 6.97 21.97
CA GLU A 56 -4.73 7.51 22.80
C GLU A 56 -5.19 8.69 23.67
N ASP A 57 -4.39 9.01 24.69
CA ASP A 57 -4.57 10.23 25.47
C ASP A 57 -4.41 11.45 24.56
N PRO A 58 -5.41 12.35 24.51
CA PRO A 58 -5.31 13.59 23.74
C PRO A 58 -4.06 14.41 24.04
N GLN A 59 -3.49 14.33 25.24
CA GLN A 59 -2.25 15.02 25.62
C GLN A 59 -1.03 14.67 24.75
N ASN A 60 -1.03 13.50 24.12
CA ASN A 60 0.12 13.04 23.34
C ASN A 60 0.27 13.82 22.03
N GLU A 61 -0.80 13.91 21.25
CA GLU A 61 -0.76 14.47 19.89
C GLU A 61 -1.79 15.57 19.63
N MET A 62 -2.79 15.78 20.49
CA MET A 62 -3.82 16.79 20.22
C MET A 62 -3.32 18.20 20.59
N PRO A 63 -3.48 19.18 19.69
CA PRO A 63 -3.21 20.57 20.01
C PRO A 63 -4.23 21.08 21.04
N TYR A 64 -3.74 21.84 22.02
CA TYR A 64 -4.60 22.49 23.01
C TYR A 64 -5.59 23.45 22.34
N ALA A 65 -6.81 23.49 22.88
CA ALA A 65 -7.80 24.50 22.53
C ALA A 65 -7.34 25.90 22.98
N ASP A 66 -7.97 26.95 22.43
CA ASP A 66 -7.63 28.32 22.81
C ASP A 66 -8.01 28.54 24.28
N LYS A 67 -7.12 29.14 25.07
CA LYS A 67 -7.38 29.42 26.48
C LYS A 67 -8.48 30.48 26.67
N GLU A 68 -8.68 31.34 25.68
CA GLU A 68 -9.70 32.40 25.72
C GLU A 68 -11.08 31.89 25.28
N ASP A 69 -11.12 30.82 24.46
CA ASP A 69 -12.35 30.17 23.99
C ASP A 69 -12.11 28.66 23.80
N PRO A 70 -12.12 27.87 24.89
CA PRO A 70 -11.81 26.45 24.82
C PRO A 70 -12.93 25.62 24.18
N GLY A 71 -14.15 26.15 24.03
CA GLY A 71 -15.31 25.35 23.64
C GLY A 71 -15.64 24.27 24.70
N ASP A 72 -16.01 23.07 24.25
CA ASP A 72 -16.44 21.96 25.11
C ASP A 72 -15.29 21.04 25.57
N SER A 73 -14.07 21.18 25.03
CA SER A 73 -12.90 20.34 25.40
C SER A 73 -11.61 21.16 25.51
N ALA A 74 -10.65 20.67 26.30
CA ALA A 74 -9.32 21.28 26.42
C ALA A 74 -8.44 21.06 25.16
N TYR A 75 -8.85 20.19 24.24
CA TYR A 75 -8.11 19.81 23.04
C TYR A 75 -8.92 20.09 21.78
N ARG A 76 -8.21 20.23 20.65
CA ARG A 76 -8.83 20.20 19.34
C ARG A 76 -8.63 18.81 18.72
N TYR A 77 -9.68 18.31 18.10
CA TYR A 77 -9.73 16.98 17.50
C TYR A 77 -9.86 17.09 15.97
N PRO A 78 -8.78 17.43 15.24
CA PRO A 78 -8.83 17.63 13.80
C PRO A 78 -9.13 16.34 13.02
N TRP A 79 -8.91 15.18 13.64
CA TRP A 79 -9.08 13.85 13.03
C TRP A 79 -10.30 13.08 13.56
N GLY A 80 -11.23 13.78 14.23
CA GLY A 80 -12.39 13.16 14.89
C GLY A 80 -12.20 13.01 16.40
N GLY A 81 -13.33 12.94 17.11
CA GLY A 81 -13.42 12.93 18.58
C GLY A 81 -13.99 14.23 19.17
N PRO A 82 -13.97 14.38 20.51
CA PRO A 82 -13.51 13.38 21.47
C PRO A 82 -14.35 12.11 21.44
N PHE A 83 -13.71 10.95 21.59
CA PHE A 83 -14.37 9.66 21.71
C PHE A 83 -14.60 9.30 23.18
N ASP A 84 -15.72 8.63 23.44
CA ASP A 84 -16.08 8.11 24.75
C ASP A 84 -15.81 6.60 24.77
N ALA A 85 -15.05 6.11 25.76
CA ALA A 85 -14.66 4.72 25.82
C ALA A 85 -15.86 3.77 25.97
N ARG A 86 -16.92 4.19 26.66
CA ARG A 86 -18.15 3.42 26.84
C ARG A 86 -18.90 3.29 25.53
N ASP A 87 -18.98 4.36 24.75
CA ASP A 87 -19.65 4.33 23.44
C ASP A 87 -18.85 3.44 22.46
N GLU A 88 -17.55 3.67 22.31
CA GLU A 88 -16.71 2.92 21.36
C GLU A 88 -16.59 1.43 21.69
N ILE A 89 -16.34 1.09 22.96
CA ILE A 89 -16.28 -0.31 23.40
C ILE A 89 -17.66 -0.95 23.33
N GLY A 90 -18.71 -0.23 23.75
CA GLY A 90 -20.08 -0.72 23.75
C GLY A 90 -20.59 -1.04 22.35
N ASP A 91 -20.35 -0.16 21.38
CA ASP A 91 -20.76 -0.33 19.99
C ASP A 91 -19.98 -1.46 19.30
N HIS A 92 -18.69 -1.60 19.60
CA HIS A 92 -17.85 -2.64 18.98
C HIS A 92 -18.10 -4.04 19.58
N PHE A 93 -18.21 -4.14 20.91
CA PHE A 93 -18.28 -5.42 21.62
C PHE A 93 -19.69 -5.79 22.10
N GLY A 94 -20.69 -4.94 21.88
CA GLY A 94 -22.08 -5.19 22.20
C GLY A 94 -22.57 -6.51 21.59
N GLY A 95 -22.83 -7.50 22.45
CA GLY A 95 -23.26 -8.84 22.04
C GLY A 95 -22.14 -9.77 21.55
N LEU A 96 -20.88 -9.32 21.56
CA LEU A 96 -19.68 -10.12 21.27
C LEU A 96 -18.93 -10.52 22.54
N ALA A 97 -18.94 -9.67 23.55
CA ALA A 97 -18.39 -9.94 24.88
C ALA A 97 -19.49 -9.87 25.95
N SER A 98 -19.20 -10.40 27.13
CA SER A 98 -20.11 -10.25 28.27
C SER A 98 -20.19 -8.79 28.73
N GLU A 99 -21.37 -8.35 29.17
CA GLU A 99 -21.56 -6.99 29.73
C GLU A 99 -20.62 -6.72 30.91
N GLU A 100 -20.33 -7.75 31.72
CA GLU A 100 -19.37 -7.68 32.83
C GLU A 100 -17.94 -7.41 32.34
N ALA A 101 -17.50 -8.08 31.26
CA ALA A 101 -16.18 -7.82 30.68
C ALA A 101 -16.09 -6.43 30.03
N ILE A 102 -17.15 -5.99 29.35
CA ILE A 102 -17.22 -4.66 28.73
C ILE A 102 -17.07 -3.56 29.79
N GLU A 103 -17.87 -3.61 30.87
CA GLU A 103 -17.80 -2.61 31.93
C GLU A 103 -16.43 -2.62 32.63
N ALA A 104 -15.89 -3.80 32.91
CA ALA A 104 -14.57 -3.92 33.53
C ALA A 104 -13.43 -3.40 32.62
N ALA A 105 -13.56 -3.55 31.30
CA ALA A 105 -12.60 -3.00 30.34
C ALA A 105 -12.69 -1.47 30.25
N ILE A 106 -13.90 -0.90 30.29
CA ILE A 106 -14.10 0.55 30.34
C ILE A 106 -13.45 1.12 31.62
N GLU A 107 -13.73 0.51 32.79
CA GLU A 107 -13.11 0.91 34.05
C GLU A 107 -11.58 0.82 34.04
N GLU A 108 -11.02 -0.18 33.34
CA GLU A 108 -9.57 -0.35 33.16
C GLU A 108 -8.97 0.73 32.26
N VAL A 109 -9.64 1.08 31.17
CA VAL A 109 -9.20 2.11 30.22
C VAL A 109 -9.24 3.50 30.86
N GLU A 110 -10.33 3.81 31.58
CA GLU A 110 -10.54 5.12 32.21
C GLU A 110 -9.90 5.25 33.60
N ARG A 111 -9.17 4.21 34.06
CA ARG A 111 -8.58 4.17 35.41
C ARG A 111 -7.76 5.42 35.75
N ASP A 112 -7.05 5.95 34.77
CA ASP A 112 -6.17 7.10 34.93
C ASP A 112 -6.91 8.45 34.88
N GLY A 113 -8.25 8.42 34.83
CA GLY A 113 -9.12 9.59 34.81
C GLY A 113 -9.30 10.22 33.43
N ILE A 114 -8.87 9.52 32.38
CA ILE A 114 -9.04 9.92 30.98
C ILE A 114 -10.40 9.43 30.51
N ILE A 115 -11.27 10.38 30.16
CA ILE A 115 -12.65 10.11 29.69
C ILE A 115 -12.88 10.60 28.26
N GLU A 116 -12.01 11.49 27.76
CA GLU A 116 -12.02 11.95 26.38
C GLU A 116 -10.82 11.34 25.66
N TRP A 117 -11.08 10.63 24.57
CA TRP A 117 -10.05 9.90 23.85
C TRP A 117 -9.85 10.47 22.45
N ALA A 118 -8.61 10.48 22.00
CA ALA A 118 -8.23 10.85 20.64
C ALA A 118 -8.00 9.60 19.78
N PRO A 119 -8.21 9.67 18.46
CA PRO A 119 -7.87 8.57 17.57
C PRO A 119 -6.34 8.43 17.47
N GLY A 120 -5.82 7.28 17.87
CA GLY A 120 -4.41 6.94 17.74
C GLY A 120 -4.01 6.63 16.29
N PRO A 121 -2.71 6.42 16.01
CA PRO A 121 -2.21 6.23 14.64
C PRO A 121 -2.80 5.05 13.85
N ASN A 122 -3.37 4.07 14.54
CA ASN A 122 -4.01 2.91 13.91
C ASN A 122 -5.53 3.05 13.76
N HIS A 123 -6.12 4.15 14.25
CA HIS A 123 -7.56 4.38 14.14
C HIS A 123 -7.98 4.46 12.67
N PRO A 124 -8.99 3.70 12.22
CA PRO A 124 -9.39 3.67 10.82
C PRO A 124 -9.74 5.04 10.24
N GLU A 125 -10.45 5.89 10.98
CA GLU A 125 -10.83 7.23 10.52
C GLU A 125 -9.62 8.16 10.36
N ARG A 126 -8.66 8.10 11.30
CA ARG A 126 -7.43 8.88 11.21
C ARG A 126 -6.59 8.43 10.02
N ARG A 127 -6.41 7.12 9.84
CA ARG A 127 -5.71 6.56 8.68
C ARG A 127 -6.39 6.90 7.37
N ALA A 128 -7.72 6.90 7.32
CA ALA A 128 -8.47 7.29 6.14
C ALA A 128 -8.27 8.76 5.81
N LEU A 129 -8.37 9.66 6.81
CA LEU A 129 -8.11 11.09 6.62
C LEU A 129 -6.66 11.39 6.26
N GLU A 130 -5.70 10.68 6.85
CA GLU A 130 -4.28 10.79 6.49
C GLU A 130 -4.03 10.26 5.08
N ALA A 131 -4.66 9.15 4.68
CA ALA A 131 -4.59 8.63 3.32
C ALA A 131 -5.23 9.60 2.32
N GLU A 132 -6.40 10.18 2.63
CA GLU A 132 -7.06 11.22 1.83
C GLU A 132 -6.20 12.49 1.73
N ALA A 133 -5.58 12.93 2.82
CA ALA A 133 -4.66 14.07 2.82
C ALA A 133 -3.40 13.77 2.00
N MET A 134 -2.89 12.54 2.06
CA MET A 134 -1.80 12.08 1.20
C MET A 134 -2.24 11.94 -0.27
N GLU A 135 -3.49 11.59 -0.55
CA GLU A 135 -4.06 11.58 -1.91
C GLU A 135 -4.23 12.99 -2.47
N ASP A 136 -4.68 13.94 -1.65
CA ASP A 136 -4.77 15.37 -1.99
C ASP A 136 -3.36 15.98 -2.19
N ASP A 137 -2.38 15.65 -1.33
CA ASP A 137 -0.98 16.06 -1.51
C ASP A 137 -0.30 15.33 -2.69
N ALA A 138 -0.72 14.10 -3.02
CA ALA A 138 -0.26 13.35 -4.20
C ALA A 138 -0.84 13.90 -5.52
N TRP A 139 -1.95 14.66 -5.46
CA TRP A 139 -2.44 15.39 -6.62
C TRP A 139 -1.55 16.58 -6.99
N ASP A 140 -0.93 17.24 -5.99
CA ASP A 140 -0.05 18.40 -6.20
C ASP A 140 1.46 18.06 -6.19
N THR A 141 1.86 16.93 -5.60
CA THR A 141 3.25 16.44 -5.65
C THR A 141 3.42 15.43 -6.77
N PRO A 142 4.04 15.81 -7.90
CA PRO A 142 4.25 14.86 -8.99
C PRO A 142 5.07 13.66 -8.47
N PRO A 143 4.77 12.43 -8.94
CA PRO A 143 5.57 11.27 -8.59
C PRO A 143 7.05 11.56 -8.93
N PRO A 144 7.99 11.08 -8.10
CA PRO A 144 9.40 11.39 -8.29
C PRO A 144 9.84 10.91 -9.67
N THR A 145 10.49 11.82 -10.38
CA THR A 145 11.07 11.57 -11.68
C THR A 145 12.19 10.53 -11.56
N LEU A 146 12.49 9.83 -12.65
CA LEU A 146 13.65 8.95 -12.72
C LEU A 146 14.95 9.64 -12.27
N GLN A 147 15.09 10.93 -12.58
CA GLN A 147 16.25 11.73 -12.18
C GLN A 147 16.36 11.86 -10.66
N GLU A 148 15.24 12.12 -9.98
CA GLU A 148 15.20 12.24 -8.51
C GLU A 148 15.50 10.89 -7.84
N ILE A 149 14.95 9.79 -8.36
CA ILE A 149 15.27 8.43 -7.88
C ILE A 149 16.77 8.15 -8.07
N GLN A 150 17.33 8.49 -9.23
CA GLN A 150 18.74 8.27 -9.52
C GLN A 150 19.66 9.11 -8.60
N GLN A 151 19.26 10.35 -8.28
CA GLN A 151 19.96 11.18 -7.30
C GLN A 151 19.94 10.58 -5.89
N ARG A 152 18.83 9.95 -5.47
CA ARG A 152 18.74 9.24 -4.18
C ARG A 152 19.67 8.03 -4.12
N LEU A 153 19.74 7.26 -5.21
CA LEU A 153 20.67 6.14 -5.33
C LEU A 153 22.12 6.62 -5.25
N ASP A 154 22.46 7.71 -5.96
CA ASP A 154 23.79 8.31 -5.93
C ASP A 154 24.13 8.91 -4.54
N ALA A 155 23.12 9.37 -3.80
CA ALA A 155 23.26 9.87 -2.42
C ALA A 155 23.44 8.75 -1.37
N GLY A 156 23.38 7.48 -1.78
CA GLY A 156 23.66 6.33 -0.91
C GLY A 156 22.46 5.86 -0.08
N VAL A 157 21.22 6.14 -0.53
CA VAL A 157 20.03 5.49 0.06
C VAL A 157 20.20 3.97 -0.01
N VAL A 158 19.99 3.30 1.12
CA VAL A 158 20.04 1.84 1.22
C VAL A 158 18.66 1.31 0.84
N PRO A 159 18.52 0.56 -0.27
CA PRO A 159 17.23 0.02 -0.65
C PRO A 159 16.77 -1.07 0.32
N SER A 160 15.47 -1.23 0.46
CA SER A 160 14.88 -2.37 1.17
C SER A 160 14.27 -3.36 0.20
N PHE A 161 14.54 -4.64 0.44
CA PHE A 161 14.09 -5.75 -0.37
C PHE A 161 13.56 -6.88 0.52
N GLY A 162 12.61 -7.65 -0.01
CA GLY A 162 12.23 -8.92 0.60
C GLY A 162 11.17 -8.80 1.69
N ASP A 163 10.47 -7.70 1.82
CA ASP A 163 9.15 -7.72 2.47
C ASP A 163 8.10 -8.35 1.51
N PRO A 164 6.98 -8.87 2.03
CA PRO A 164 5.95 -9.52 1.19
C PRO A 164 5.34 -8.61 0.12
N PHE A 165 5.19 -7.32 0.41
CA PHE A 165 4.57 -6.35 -0.49
C PHE A 165 5.50 -6.04 -1.68
N GLU A 166 6.77 -5.77 -1.41
CA GLU A 166 7.80 -5.56 -2.42
C GLU A 166 7.95 -6.79 -3.33
N ARG A 167 7.96 -8.01 -2.77
CA ARG A 167 7.98 -9.25 -3.58
C ARG A 167 6.77 -9.36 -4.50
N GLN A 168 5.58 -9.03 -4.01
CA GLN A 168 4.36 -9.04 -4.82
C GLN A 168 4.45 -8.04 -5.98
N GLN A 169 4.93 -6.82 -5.73
CA GLN A 169 5.18 -5.82 -6.77
C GLN A 169 6.21 -6.31 -7.78
N ARG A 170 7.30 -6.92 -7.31
CA ARG A 170 8.35 -7.49 -8.17
C ARG A 170 7.80 -8.59 -9.08
N ASP A 171 6.98 -9.50 -8.55
CA ASP A 171 6.33 -10.56 -9.32
C ASP A 171 5.28 -10.03 -10.31
N ALA A 172 4.59 -8.94 -9.98
CA ALA A 172 3.70 -8.25 -10.91
C ALA A 172 4.49 -7.64 -12.08
N LEU A 173 5.57 -6.90 -11.80
CA LEU A 173 6.43 -6.31 -12.83
C LEU A 173 7.02 -7.35 -13.78
N ARG A 174 7.48 -8.49 -13.26
CA ARG A 174 8.04 -9.56 -14.09
C ARG A 174 6.99 -10.17 -15.03
N ARG A 175 5.73 -10.27 -14.60
CA ARG A 175 4.62 -10.70 -15.47
C ARG A 175 4.37 -9.69 -16.59
N GLU A 176 4.33 -8.39 -16.27
CA GLU A 176 4.14 -7.35 -17.29
C GLU A 176 5.28 -7.32 -18.31
N LEU A 177 6.53 -7.49 -17.86
CA LEU A 177 7.70 -7.61 -18.73
C LEU A 177 7.59 -8.82 -19.67
N ALA A 178 7.13 -9.97 -19.17
CA ALA A 178 6.93 -11.17 -19.97
C ALA A 178 5.81 -10.99 -21.02
N GLU A 179 4.71 -10.32 -20.65
CA GLU A 179 3.62 -9.98 -21.56
C GLU A 179 4.10 -9.03 -22.67
N LEU A 180 4.82 -7.97 -22.32
CA LEU A 180 5.39 -7.03 -23.29
C LEU A 180 6.38 -7.72 -24.22
N ARG A 181 7.26 -8.59 -23.70
CA ARG A 181 8.19 -9.39 -24.51
C ARG A 181 7.45 -10.30 -25.49
N THR A 182 6.37 -10.91 -25.05
CA THR A 182 5.52 -11.76 -25.91
C THR A 182 4.90 -10.94 -27.04
N LEU A 183 4.35 -9.77 -26.72
CA LEU A 183 3.77 -8.84 -27.69
C LEU A 183 4.78 -8.41 -28.76
N LEU A 184 6.04 -8.19 -28.37
CA LEU A 184 7.11 -7.76 -29.27
C LEU A 184 7.64 -8.88 -30.17
N THR A 185 7.60 -10.13 -29.70
CA THR A 185 8.15 -11.30 -30.41
C THR A 185 7.12 -12.05 -31.23
N HIS A 186 5.87 -12.08 -30.79
CA HIS A 186 4.76 -12.79 -31.42
C HIS A 186 3.58 -11.82 -31.61
N PRO A 187 3.56 -11.02 -32.70
CA PRO A 187 2.39 -10.22 -33.01
C PRO A 187 1.19 -11.15 -33.20
N THR A 188 0.08 -10.88 -32.52
CA THR A 188 -1.13 -11.70 -32.50
C THR A 188 -1.58 -12.04 -33.94
N PRO A 189 -1.87 -13.32 -34.27
CA PRO A 189 -2.46 -13.65 -35.56
C PRO A 189 -3.85 -13.02 -35.65
N GLN A 190 -4.01 -12.08 -36.57
CA GLN A 190 -5.30 -11.52 -36.93
C GLN A 190 -6.16 -12.67 -37.48
N HIS A 191 -7.22 -13.05 -36.76
CA HIS A 191 -8.12 -14.11 -37.19
C HIS A 191 -8.58 -13.85 -38.64
N GLY A 192 -8.32 -14.83 -39.50
CA GLY A 192 -8.69 -14.78 -40.91
C GLY A 192 -10.21 -14.76 -41.09
N GLY A 193 -10.75 -13.60 -41.39
CA GLY A 193 -12.12 -13.40 -41.85
C GLY A 193 -12.10 -12.25 -42.85
N MET A 194 -12.59 -12.50 -44.07
CA MET A 194 -12.53 -11.61 -45.23
C MET A 194 -12.91 -10.16 -44.91
N GLY A 195 -11.94 -9.24 -45.04
CA GLY A 195 -12.16 -7.80 -45.00
C GLY A 195 -10.82 -7.07 -45.03
N HIS A 196 -10.62 -6.20 -46.01
CA HIS A 196 -9.40 -5.41 -46.20
C HIS A 196 -9.23 -4.35 -45.09
N ASN A 197 -8.92 -4.78 -43.87
CA ASN A 197 -8.52 -3.90 -42.78
C ASN A 197 -7.09 -4.24 -42.36
N ARG A 198 -6.16 -3.97 -43.28
CA ARG A 198 -4.74 -3.87 -42.96
C ARG A 198 -4.65 -2.74 -41.92
N PRO A 199 -4.22 -3.02 -40.68
CA PRO A 199 -4.12 -1.95 -39.70
C PRO A 199 -3.16 -0.88 -40.25
N PRO A 200 -3.41 0.41 -40.01
CA PRO A 200 -2.54 1.46 -40.50
C PRO A 200 -1.11 1.17 -40.02
N GLU A 201 -0.13 1.40 -40.91
CA GLU A 201 1.31 1.15 -40.67
C GLU A 201 1.87 1.95 -39.46
N SER A 202 1.05 2.76 -38.81
CA SER A 202 1.37 3.65 -37.70
C SER A 202 1.44 3.00 -36.31
N LEU A 203 1.28 1.69 -36.17
CA LEU A 203 1.21 0.99 -34.87
C LEU A 203 2.28 -0.08 -34.63
N THR A 204 3.24 -0.22 -35.54
CA THR A 204 4.33 -1.19 -35.42
C THR A 204 5.65 -0.49 -35.10
N LEU A 205 6.27 -0.84 -33.98
CA LEU A 205 7.64 -0.40 -33.67
C LEU A 205 8.62 -0.81 -34.77
N ASP A 206 9.56 0.08 -35.06
CA ASP A 206 10.72 -0.23 -35.91
C ASP A 206 11.53 -1.40 -35.31
N VAL A 207 12.21 -2.17 -36.16
CA VAL A 207 13.03 -3.32 -35.73
C VAL A 207 14.13 -2.89 -34.77
N GLU A 208 14.79 -1.75 -35.00
CA GLU A 208 15.84 -1.23 -34.14
C GLU A 208 15.27 -0.90 -32.76
N VAL A 209 14.12 -0.22 -32.72
CA VAL A 209 13.42 0.12 -31.47
C VAL A 209 12.95 -1.14 -30.74
N LYS A 210 12.42 -2.14 -31.45
CA LYS A 210 12.03 -3.44 -30.85
C LYS A 210 13.21 -4.12 -30.17
N VAL A 211 14.37 -4.15 -30.82
CA VAL A 211 15.59 -4.74 -30.25
C VAL A 211 15.99 -3.99 -28.99
N GLU A 212 15.95 -2.66 -29.00
CA GLU A 212 16.28 -1.85 -27.83
C GLU A 212 15.31 -2.08 -26.65
N VAL A 213 14.01 -2.15 -26.91
CA VAL A 213 12.99 -2.47 -25.89
C VAL A 213 13.21 -3.87 -25.32
N ILE A 214 13.45 -4.88 -26.17
CA ILE A 214 13.72 -6.26 -25.71
C ILE A 214 14.98 -6.30 -24.84
N GLN A 215 16.05 -5.60 -25.21
CA GLN A 215 17.26 -5.52 -24.40
C GLN A 215 17.02 -4.85 -23.05
N ALA A 216 16.18 -3.82 -22.99
CA ALA A 216 15.81 -3.19 -21.72
C ALA A 216 14.99 -4.15 -20.85
N ILE A 217 14.02 -4.86 -21.43
CA ILE A 217 13.22 -5.89 -20.73
C ILE A 217 14.11 -7.00 -20.17
N ASP A 218 15.01 -7.57 -20.98
CA ASP A 218 15.86 -8.68 -20.55
C ASP A 218 16.81 -8.24 -19.42
N ARG A 219 17.32 -6.99 -19.43
CA ARG A 219 18.10 -6.44 -18.31
C ARG A 219 17.26 -6.35 -17.04
N MET A 220 16.06 -5.78 -17.13
CA MET A 220 15.17 -5.61 -15.98
C MET A 220 14.77 -6.95 -15.38
N ASP A 221 14.31 -7.91 -16.18
CA ASP A 221 13.91 -9.23 -15.68
C ASP A 221 15.09 -9.95 -15.00
N SER A 222 16.32 -9.81 -15.54
CA SER A 222 17.51 -10.41 -14.94
C SER A 222 17.90 -9.83 -13.58
N GLU A 223 17.60 -8.55 -13.34
CA GLU A 223 17.86 -7.88 -12.06
C GLU A 223 16.73 -8.15 -11.06
N LEU A 224 15.46 -8.06 -11.50
CA LEU A 224 14.29 -8.35 -10.67
C LEU A 224 14.24 -9.83 -10.22
N ALA A 225 14.99 -10.73 -10.86
CA ALA A 225 15.11 -12.12 -10.42
C ALA A 225 16.08 -12.31 -9.24
N ARG A 226 16.89 -11.31 -8.88
CA ARG A 226 17.90 -11.42 -7.82
C ARG A 226 17.29 -11.11 -6.46
N GLU A 227 17.89 -11.65 -5.40
CA GLU A 227 17.52 -11.29 -4.02
C GLU A 227 17.75 -9.80 -3.76
N GLU A 228 18.91 -9.30 -4.21
CA GLU A 228 19.30 -7.88 -4.19
C GLU A 228 19.50 -7.36 -5.63
N PRO A 229 18.48 -6.74 -6.24
CA PRO A 229 18.58 -6.16 -7.58
C PRO A 229 19.52 -4.95 -7.65
N ASP A 230 20.26 -4.80 -8.76
CA ASP A 230 21.01 -3.55 -9.03
C ASP A 230 20.05 -2.47 -9.55
N LEU A 231 19.64 -1.57 -8.65
CA LEU A 231 18.71 -0.49 -8.97
C LEU A 231 19.26 0.48 -10.02
N GLY A 232 20.58 0.64 -10.13
CA GLY A 232 21.19 1.46 -11.17
C GLY A 232 21.06 0.85 -12.56
N VAL A 233 21.09 -0.48 -12.68
CA VAL A 233 20.79 -1.19 -13.94
C VAL A 233 19.31 -1.02 -14.30
N ILE A 234 18.39 -1.22 -13.36
CA ILE A 234 16.95 -1.08 -13.58
C ILE A 234 16.60 0.37 -13.96
N ALA A 235 17.10 1.36 -13.23
CA ALA A 235 16.91 2.79 -13.50
C ALA A 235 17.35 3.19 -14.93
N ARG A 236 18.50 2.67 -15.39
CA ARG A 236 18.96 2.92 -16.77
C ARG A 236 18.06 2.27 -17.81
N ALA A 237 17.61 1.04 -17.57
CA ALA A 237 16.74 0.32 -18.48
C ALA A 237 15.36 1.00 -18.61
N VAL A 238 14.74 1.42 -17.50
CA VAL A 238 13.47 2.17 -17.55
C VAL A 238 13.65 3.54 -18.20
N GLY A 239 14.80 4.19 -18.01
CA GLY A 239 15.15 5.44 -18.72
C GLY A 239 15.21 5.27 -20.24
N THR A 240 15.69 4.12 -20.73
CA THR A 240 15.62 3.78 -22.16
C THR A 240 14.16 3.64 -22.62
N LEU A 241 13.31 2.92 -21.88
CA LEU A 241 11.90 2.77 -22.22
C LEU A 241 11.17 4.13 -22.29
N LYS A 242 11.39 5.01 -21.31
CA LYS A 242 10.80 6.37 -21.30
C LYS A 242 11.24 7.21 -22.50
N LYS A 243 12.52 7.17 -22.87
CA LYS A 243 13.03 7.86 -24.07
C LYS A 243 12.35 7.36 -25.34
N ILE A 244 12.16 6.05 -25.45
CA ILE A 244 11.48 5.41 -26.57
C ILE A 244 10.03 5.89 -26.66
N VAL A 245 9.28 5.90 -25.54
CA VAL A 245 7.89 6.40 -25.50
C VAL A 245 7.80 7.87 -25.94
N VAL A 246 8.68 8.74 -25.43
CA VAL A 246 8.71 10.17 -25.79
C VAL A 246 9.01 10.36 -27.28
N ALA A 247 9.97 9.62 -27.83
CA ALA A 247 10.30 9.67 -29.25
C ALA A 247 9.13 9.17 -30.13
N GLY A 248 8.45 8.10 -29.71
CA GLY A 248 7.25 7.57 -30.35
C GLY A 248 6.10 8.59 -30.36
N ALA A 249 5.86 9.24 -29.22
CA ALA A 249 4.84 10.29 -29.09
C ALA A 249 5.13 11.48 -30.03
N ALA A 250 6.39 11.92 -30.15
CA ALA A 250 6.79 13.00 -31.05
C ALA A 250 6.55 12.66 -32.54
N LEU A 251 6.81 11.41 -32.95
CA LEU A 251 6.53 10.94 -34.31
C LEU A 251 5.04 10.90 -34.62
N THR A 252 4.19 10.54 -33.65
CA THR A 252 2.73 10.58 -33.80
C THR A 252 2.17 12.01 -33.81
N ALA A 253 2.78 12.94 -33.06
CA ALA A 253 2.38 14.35 -32.99
C ALA A 253 2.73 15.15 -34.26
N GLY A 254 3.73 14.71 -35.05
CA GLY A 254 4.10 15.33 -36.34
C GLY A 254 2.99 15.31 -37.41
N GLY A 255 1.96 14.47 -37.26
CA GLY A 255 0.75 14.48 -38.08
C GLY A 255 -0.46 15.19 -37.44
N PHE A 256 -0.31 15.72 -36.22
CA PHE A 256 -1.41 16.16 -35.34
C PHE A 256 -1.05 17.42 -34.54
N MET A 257 -0.39 18.41 -35.16
CA MET A 257 -0.13 19.70 -34.52
C MET A 257 -1.39 20.56 -34.45
N ALA A 258 -2.23 20.34 -33.42
CA ALA A 258 -3.06 21.38 -32.78
C ALA A 258 -3.84 20.83 -31.56
N ALA A 259 -3.20 20.67 -30.40
CA ALA A 259 -3.82 20.89 -29.08
C ALA A 259 -2.76 20.85 -27.98
N ALA A 260 -2.66 21.95 -27.24
CA ALA A 260 -1.81 22.08 -26.07
C ALA A 260 -2.40 21.34 -24.86
N GLY A 261 -1.53 20.81 -24.01
CA GLY A 261 -1.82 20.49 -22.60
C GLY A 261 -2.59 19.19 -22.37
N THR A 262 -2.00 18.31 -21.56
CA THR A 262 -2.60 17.22 -20.77
C THR A 262 -3.37 16.07 -21.48
N ASP A 263 -3.80 16.22 -22.72
CA ASP A 263 -4.74 15.26 -23.34
C ASP A 263 -4.09 14.29 -24.37
N LEU A 264 -2.74 14.31 -24.50
CA LEU A 264 -2.00 13.36 -25.34
C LEU A 264 -1.86 11.98 -24.67
N TYR A 265 -1.78 11.94 -23.33
CA TYR A 265 -1.69 10.70 -22.55
C TYR A 265 -2.99 9.88 -22.60
N ALA A 266 -4.14 10.54 -22.62
CA ALA A 266 -5.46 9.89 -22.62
C ALA A 266 -5.85 9.29 -24.00
N LYS A 267 -5.19 9.69 -25.10
CA LYS A 267 -5.54 9.28 -26.47
C LYS A 267 -4.68 8.17 -27.07
N VAL A 268 -3.66 7.67 -26.36
CA VAL A 268 -3.01 6.38 -26.69
C VAL A 268 -3.87 5.21 -26.13
N ALA A 269 -5.19 5.37 -26.20
CA ALA A 269 -6.21 4.51 -25.62
C ALA A 269 -6.00 3.04 -26.01
N ASP A 270 -5.91 2.21 -24.97
CA ASP A 270 -6.12 0.77 -24.89
C ASP A 270 -5.64 -0.13 -26.05
N GLY A 271 -4.52 -0.83 -25.80
CA GLY A 271 -4.13 -2.05 -26.52
C GLY A 271 -2.91 -1.94 -27.44
N THR A 272 -2.23 -0.79 -27.48
CA THR A 272 -1.04 -0.60 -28.33
C THR A 272 0.26 -1.00 -27.64
N VAL A 273 1.28 -1.40 -28.42
CA VAL A 273 2.62 -1.72 -27.91
C VAL A 273 3.24 -0.53 -27.14
N TRP A 274 2.98 0.70 -27.58
CA TRP A 274 3.45 1.93 -26.93
C TRP A 274 2.86 2.13 -25.54
N ALA A 275 1.54 1.90 -25.39
CA ALA A 275 0.88 1.97 -24.09
C ALA A 275 1.45 0.92 -23.11
N ARG A 276 1.75 -0.29 -23.60
CA ARG A 276 2.39 -1.33 -22.77
C ARG A 276 3.83 -1.01 -22.38
N ILE A 277 4.62 -0.39 -23.27
CA ILE A 277 5.95 0.12 -22.90
C ILE A 277 5.84 1.19 -21.81
N ASN A 278 4.88 2.12 -21.93
CA ASN A 278 4.73 3.17 -20.93
C ASN A 278 4.27 2.62 -19.57
N SER A 279 3.29 1.71 -19.56
CA SER A 279 2.80 1.03 -18.35
C SER A 279 3.93 0.36 -17.59
N VAL A 280 4.73 -0.47 -18.26
CA VAL A 280 5.89 -1.14 -17.65
C VAL A 280 6.87 -0.13 -17.08
N ALA A 281 7.10 0.98 -17.79
CA ALA A 281 8.02 2.01 -17.34
C ALA A 281 7.49 2.75 -16.10
N ASP A 282 6.19 3.04 -16.02
CA ASP A 282 5.56 3.66 -14.84
C ASP A 282 5.60 2.74 -13.63
N SER A 283 5.14 1.49 -13.78
CA SER A 283 5.16 0.52 -12.69
C SER A 283 6.58 0.24 -12.17
N THR A 284 7.59 0.29 -13.05
CA THR A 284 8.99 0.16 -12.63
C THR A 284 9.48 1.36 -11.83
N LEU A 285 9.08 2.58 -12.21
CA LEU A 285 9.42 3.80 -11.46
C LEU A 285 8.75 3.81 -10.09
N GLU A 286 7.51 3.36 -10.01
CA GLU A 286 6.79 3.19 -8.76
C GLU A 286 7.51 2.23 -7.82
N TRP A 287 7.85 1.03 -8.30
CA TRP A 287 8.63 0.07 -7.51
C TRP A 287 10.00 0.62 -7.09
N LEU A 288 10.73 1.27 -8.00
CA LEU A 288 12.01 1.92 -7.68
C LEU A 288 11.85 2.98 -6.58
N ASN A 289 10.76 3.75 -6.61
CA ASN A 289 10.47 4.70 -5.56
C ASN A 289 10.20 3.97 -4.24
N THR A 290 9.31 2.97 -4.22
CA THR A 290 8.97 2.17 -3.03
C THR A 290 10.21 1.61 -2.34
N VAL A 291 11.13 0.98 -3.08
CA VAL A 291 12.34 0.38 -2.50
C VAL A 291 13.41 1.40 -2.11
N THR A 292 13.26 2.68 -2.48
CA THR A 292 14.21 3.76 -2.17
C THR A 292 13.62 4.85 -1.26
N LEU A 293 12.44 4.62 -0.67
CA LEU A 293 11.91 5.49 0.36
C LEU A 293 12.70 5.28 1.67
N PRO A 294 13.12 6.35 2.36
CA PRO A 294 13.67 6.24 3.70
C PRO A 294 12.56 5.81 4.66
N PHE A 295 12.82 4.75 5.44
CA PHE A 295 12.04 4.43 6.64
C PHE A 295 12.38 5.39 7.78
#